data_AF-A0ABC9QPJ0-F1
#
_entry.id   AF-A0ABC9QPJ0-F1
#
_cell.length_a   1.000
_cell.length_b   1.000
_cell.length_c   1.000
_cell.angle_alpha   90.00
_cell.angle_beta   90.00
_cell.angle_gamma   90.00
#
_symmetry.space_group_name_H-M   'P 1'
#
loop_
_entity.id
_entity.type
_entity.pdbx_description
1 polymer ?
#
loop_
_entity_poly.entity_id
_entity_poly.type
_entity_poly.pdbx_seq_one_letter_code
_entity_poly.pdbx_strand_id
1 'polypeptide(L)'
;MEKTETTIFVDWENLLADLKAIQETDERLKESNFNFNNPKQLLALIRSFLEPEEELKRIYFYVSEPFTEVEPRIKSNKKEELEEYKEKNPKEYEEKVNKSGIIQSFNHAIAQQNQVKLRVGRVKFKFVY
;
A
#
# COMPACT_ATOMS: atom_id res chain seq x y z
N MET A 1 -6.15 -2.31 36.03
CA MET A 1 -6.97 -3.21 35.21
C MET A 1 -6.03 -3.86 34.21
N GLU A 2 -6.23 -5.13 33.91
CA GLU A 2 -5.50 -5.80 32.83
C GLU A 2 -5.91 -5.16 31.49
N LYS A 3 -4.94 -4.85 30.62
CA LYS A 3 -5.22 -4.23 29.33
C LYS A 3 -5.75 -5.28 28.35
N THR A 4 -6.66 -4.86 27.48
CA THR A 4 -7.18 -5.72 26.43
C THR A 4 -6.20 -5.77 25.26
N GLU A 5 -5.64 -6.95 24.98
CA GLU A 5 -4.76 -7.14 23.82
C GLU A 5 -5.54 -6.89 22.51
N THR A 6 -5.05 -5.95 21.71
CA THR A 6 -5.73 -5.48 20.49
C THR A 6 -4.91 -5.75 19.25
N THR A 7 -5.57 -6.25 18.20
CA THR A 7 -4.96 -6.48 16.88
C THR A 7 -5.75 -5.71 15.83
N ILE A 8 -5.05 -4.93 15.02
CA ILE A 8 -5.66 -4.09 13.99
C ILE A 8 -5.45 -4.74 12.61
N PHE A 9 -6.48 -4.76 11.78
CA PHE A 9 -6.42 -5.20 10.39
C PHE A 9 -6.70 -3.99 9.49
N VAL A 10 -5.73 -3.63 8.66
CA VAL A 10 -5.77 -2.42 7.82
C VAL A 10 -5.92 -2.85 6.37
N ASP A 11 -7.02 -2.46 5.76
CA ASP A 11 -7.17 -2.45 4.30
C ASP A 11 -6.50 -1.17 3.76
N TRP A 12 -5.29 -1.32 3.21
CA TRP A 12 -4.48 -0.17 2.83
C TRP A 12 -5.05 0.62 1.66
N GLU A 13 -5.64 -0.05 0.66
CA GLU A 13 -6.16 0.65 -0.53
C GLU A 13 -7.36 1.53 -0.15
N ASN A 14 -8.26 1.01 0.69
CA ASN A 14 -9.39 1.78 1.20
C ASN A 14 -8.93 2.94 2.08
N LEU A 15 -8.03 2.70 3.04
CA LEU A 15 -7.49 3.77 3.88
C LEU A 15 -6.74 4.83 3.06
N LEU A 16 -5.96 4.42 2.06
CA LEU A 16 -5.22 5.35 1.19
C LEU A 16 -6.15 6.25 0.38
N ALA A 17 -7.27 5.72 -0.12
CA ALA A 17 -8.28 6.51 -0.82
C ALA A 17 -8.90 7.57 0.10
N ASP A 18 -9.29 7.17 1.32
CA ASP A 18 -9.86 8.09 2.31
C ASP A 18 -8.86 9.17 2.73
N LEU A 19 -7.60 8.79 2.98
CA LEU A 19 -6.55 9.73 3.34
C LEU A 19 -6.35 10.76 2.24
N LYS A 20 -6.23 10.34 0.97
CA LYS A 20 -6.09 11.27 -0.17
C LYS A 20 -7.26 12.24 -0.25
N ALA A 21 -8.50 11.74 -0.17
CA ALA A 21 -9.69 12.57 -0.22
C ALA A 21 -9.70 13.61 0.93
N ILE A 22 -9.34 13.20 2.14
CA ILE A 22 -9.28 14.11 3.28
C ILE A 22 -8.16 15.14 3.12
N GLN A 23 -6.99 14.78 2.58
CA GLN A 23 -5.90 15.74 2.33
C GLN A 23 -6.30 16.81 1.31
N GLU A 24 -7.23 16.53 0.41
CA GLU A 24 -7.76 17.55 -0.52
C GLU A 24 -8.58 18.61 0.23
N THR A 25 -9.34 18.20 1.25
CA THR A 25 -10.32 19.06 1.93
C THR A 25 -9.89 19.64 3.28
N ASP A 26 -9.01 18.97 4.04
CA ASP A 26 -8.65 19.37 5.41
C ASP A 26 -7.22 19.92 5.47
N GLU A 27 -7.10 21.21 5.79
CA GLU A 27 -5.81 21.91 5.90
C GLU A 27 -4.86 21.27 6.94
N ARG A 28 -5.41 20.71 8.03
CA ARG A 28 -4.61 20.10 9.10
C ARG A 28 -3.94 18.81 8.65
N LEU A 29 -4.55 18.14 7.66
CA LEU A 29 -4.06 16.88 7.11
C LEU A 29 -3.38 17.05 5.75
N LYS A 30 -3.15 18.27 5.27
CA LYS A 30 -2.33 18.53 4.08
C LYS A 30 -0.98 17.82 4.17
N GLU A 31 -0.42 17.48 3.02
CA GLU A 31 0.83 16.69 2.92
C GLU A 31 2.00 17.30 3.73
N SER A 32 2.06 18.63 3.83
CA SER A 32 3.06 19.34 4.65
C SER A 32 2.96 19.03 6.15
N ASN A 33 1.77 18.67 6.62
CA ASN A 33 1.43 18.44 8.04
C ASN A 33 1.34 16.94 8.36
N PHE A 34 0.86 16.13 7.40
CA PHE A 34 0.73 14.69 7.52
C PHE A 34 1.12 14.01 6.20
N ASN A 35 2.07 13.08 6.25
CA ASN A 35 2.53 12.32 5.11
C ASN A 35 2.28 10.83 5.37
N PHE A 36 1.25 10.26 4.73
CA PHE A 36 0.92 8.84 4.86
C PHE A 36 1.95 7.90 4.21
N ASN A 37 2.88 8.42 3.39
CA ASN A 37 4.04 7.65 2.92
C ASN A 37 5.14 7.55 3.99
N ASN A 38 5.05 8.31 5.09
CA ASN A 38 5.92 8.17 6.25
C ASN A 38 5.33 7.14 7.24
N PRO A 39 5.94 5.94 7.40
CA PRO A 39 5.39 4.90 8.26
C PRO A 39 5.18 5.34 9.71
N LYS A 40 6.03 6.23 10.25
CA LYS A 40 5.90 6.69 11.64
C LYS A 40 4.64 7.52 11.83
N GLN A 41 4.34 8.42 10.89
CA GLN A 41 3.15 9.26 10.96
C GLN A 41 1.88 8.44 10.73
N LEU A 42 1.90 7.54 9.74
CA LEU A 42 0.79 6.63 9.48
C LEU A 42 0.47 5.74 10.70
N LEU A 43 1.49 5.17 11.34
CA LEU A 43 1.30 4.34 12.53
C LEU A 43 0.87 5.15 13.75
N ALA A 44 1.28 6.41 13.88
CA ALA A 44 0.78 7.29 14.92
C ALA A 44 -0.72 7.55 14.75
N LEU A 45 -1.18 7.80 13.52
CA LEU A 45 -2.61 7.90 13.20
C LEU A 45 -3.37 6.61 13.52
N ILE A 46 -2.87 5.45 13.09
CA ILE A 46 -3.56 4.19 13.36
C ILE A 46 -3.63 3.90 14.87
N ARG A 47 -2.59 4.23 15.62
CA ARG A 47 -2.56 4.06 17.08
C ARG A 47 -3.46 5.06 17.81
N SER A 48 -3.79 6.21 17.23
CA SER A 48 -4.69 7.17 17.88
C SER A 48 -6.13 6.69 17.97
N PHE A 49 -6.48 5.60 17.28
CA PHE A 49 -7.79 4.95 17.40
C PHE A 49 -7.88 3.98 18.60
N LEU A 50 -6.77 3.68 19.27
CA LEU A 50 -6.77 2.78 20.42
C LEU A 50 -7.31 3.49 21.67
N GLU A 51 -8.15 2.79 22.42
CA GLU A 51 -8.63 3.24 23.73
C GLU A 51 -7.54 3.08 24.82
N PRO A 52 -7.58 3.84 25.93
CA PRO A 52 -6.60 3.75 27.01
C PRO A 52 -6.44 2.34 27.61
N GLU A 53 -7.52 1.55 27.60
CA GLU A 53 -7.62 0.19 28.09
C GLU A 53 -7.06 -0.85 27.11
N GLU A 54 -6.83 -0.47 25.86
CA GLU A 54 -6.30 -1.34 24.82
C GLU A 54 -4.77 -1.32 24.78
N GLU A 55 -4.18 -2.49 24.51
CA GLU A 55 -2.75 -2.65 24.24
C GLU A 55 -2.53 -3.24 22.86
N LEU A 56 -1.87 -2.49 21.98
CA LEU A 56 -1.58 -2.95 20.63
C LEU A 56 -0.61 -4.14 20.66
N LYS A 57 -1.08 -5.29 20.18
CA LYS A 57 -0.27 -6.50 19.98
C LYS A 57 0.36 -6.51 18.59
N ARG A 58 -0.44 -6.26 17.55
CA ARG A 58 -0.04 -6.39 16.15
C ARG A 58 -0.95 -5.61 15.21
N ILE A 59 -0.39 -5.13 14.10
CA ILE A 59 -1.12 -4.58 12.97
C ILE A 59 -0.87 -5.45 11.75
N TYR A 60 -1.93 -5.91 11.10
CA TYR A 60 -1.86 -6.57 9.80
C TYR A 60 -2.22 -5.59 8.70
N PHE A 61 -1.27 -5.30 7.82
CA PHE A 61 -1.48 -4.43 6.66
C PHE A 61 -1.74 -5.29 5.42
N TYR A 62 -2.92 -5.15 4.83
CA TYR A 62 -3.27 -5.79 3.56
C TYR A 62 -3.00 -4.81 2.43
N VAL A 63 -2.04 -5.15 1.57
CA VAL A 63 -1.54 -4.28 0.50
C VAL A 63 -1.54 -5.02 -0.84
N SER A 64 -1.58 -4.27 -1.93
CA SER A 64 -1.46 -4.82 -3.28
C SER A 64 -0.05 -5.31 -3.59
N GLU A 65 0.06 -6.37 -4.41
CA GLU A 65 1.33 -6.81 -5.00
C GLU A 65 1.84 -5.74 -5.99
N PRO A 66 3.06 -5.20 -5.82
CA PRO A 66 3.63 -4.28 -6.78
C PRO A 66 3.86 -4.99 -8.12
N PHE A 67 3.59 -4.32 -9.23
CA PHE A 67 3.90 -4.84 -10.57
C PHE A 67 5.42 -5.01 -10.75
N THR A 68 5.87 -6.18 -11.22
CA THR A 68 7.27 -6.41 -11.58
C THR A 68 7.37 -7.06 -12.95
N GLU A 69 8.28 -6.58 -13.80
CA GLU A 69 8.53 -7.20 -15.12
C GLU A 69 9.16 -8.60 -15.02
N VAL A 70 9.83 -8.87 -13.90
CA VAL A 70 10.49 -10.14 -13.58
C VAL A 70 9.53 -11.20 -13.01
N GLU A 71 8.23 -10.91 -12.93
CA GLU A 71 7.26 -11.84 -12.37
C GLU A 71 7.18 -13.14 -13.19
N PRO A 72 7.12 -14.32 -12.55
CA PRO A 72 6.94 -15.60 -13.24
C PRO A 72 5.64 -15.72 -14.07
N ARG A 73 4.73 -14.74 -14.00
CA ARG A 73 3.53 -14.66 -14.83
C ARG A 73 3.84 -14.14 -16.24
N ILE A 74 4.93 -13.40 -16.40
CA ILE A 74 5.49 -12.97 -17.69
C ILE A 74 6.49 -14.06 -18.12
N LYS A 75 6.01 -15.30 -18.28
CA LYS A 75 6.79 -16.36 -18.93
C LYS A 75 6.97 -16.01 -20.41
N SER A 76 7.87 -16.72 -21.10
CA SER A 76 8.30 -16.45 -22.48
C SER A 76 7.18 -16.11 -23.47
N ASN A 77 5.99 -16.70 -23.31
CA ASN A 77 4.82 -16.44 -24.16
C ASN A 77 4.12 -15.09 -23.93
N LYS A 78 4.32 -14.44 -22.78
CA LYS A 78 3.74 -13.13 -22.46
C LYS A 78 4.73 -11.97 -22.56
N LYS A 79 5.99 -12.27 -22.89
CA LYS A 79 7.01 -11.24 -23.08
C LYS A 79 6.70 -10.42 -24.33
N GLU A 80 6.34 -11.08 -25.43
CA GLU A 80 5.89 -10.41 -26.65
C GLU A 80 4.62 -9.59 -26.42
N GLU A 81 3.63 -10.14 -25.71
CA GLU A 81 2.42 -9.40 -25.30
C GLU A 81 2.73 -8.16 -24.46
N LEU A 82 3.73 -8.25 -23.56
CA LEU A 82 4.16 -7.12 -22.75
C LEU A 82 4.85 -6.04 -23.60
N GLU A 83 5.72 -6.43 -24.52
CA GLU A 83 6.37 -5.47 -25.43
C GLU A 83 5.34 -4.80 -26.36
N GLU A 84 4.40 -5.56 -26.94
CA GLU A 84 3.29 -4.99 -27.70
C GLU A 84 2.44 -4.03 -26.86
N TYR A 85 2.18 -4.39 -25.60
CA TYR A 85 1.42 -3.55 -24.68
C TYR A 85 2.17 -2.24 -24.36
N LYS A 86 3.50 -2.30 -24.15
CA LYS A 86 4.35 -1.12 -23.96
C LYS A 86 4.32 -0.21 -25.18
N GLU A 87 4.40 -0.77 -26.39
CA GLU A 87 4.35 0.00 -27.65
C GLU A 87 2.98 0.65 -27.85
N LYS A 88 1.89 -0.09 -27.60
CA LYS A 88 0.51 0.40 -27.79
C LYS A 88 0.09 1.39 -26.70
N ASN A 89 0.57 1.23 -25.47
CA ASN A 89 0.12 1.97 -24.28
C ASN A 89 1.29 2.51 -23.43
N PRO A 90 2.21 3.31 -24.00
CA PRO A 90 3.44 3.71 -23.29
C PRO A 90 3.16 4.53 -22.02
N LYS A 91 2.15 5.41 -22.04
CA LYS A 91 1.76 6.22 -20.88
C LYS A 91 1.16 5.38 -19.76
N GLU A 92 0.25 4.46 -20.08
CA GLU A 92 -0.38 3.59 -19.08
C GLU A 92 0.66 2.64 -18.45
N TYR A 93 1.60 2.17 -19.26
CA TYR A 93 2.73 1.38 -18.80
C TYR A 93 3.60 2.17 -17.79
N GLU A 94 3.99 3.39 -18.14
CA GLU A 94 4.77 4.27 -17.26
C GLU A 94 4.04 4.54 -15.94
N GLU A 95 2.74 4.83 -15.98
CA GLU A 95 1.93 5.00 -14.78
C GLU A 95 1.90 3.74 -13.90
N LYS A 96 1.79 2.55 -14.50
CA LYS A 96 1.84 1.28 -13.77
C LYS A 96 3.19 1.05 -13.10
N VAL A 97 4.29 1.34 -13.80
CA VAL A 97 5.65 1.24 -13.24
C VAL A 97 5.83 2.22 -12.08
N ASN A 98 5.40 3.47 -12.24
CA ASN A 98 5.50 4.49 -11.19
C ASN A 98 4.68 4.12 -9.94
N LYS A 99 3.42 3.71 -10.12
CA LYS A 99 2.58 3.22 -9.01
C LYS A 99 3.23 2.03 -8.31
N SER A 100 3.82 1.12 -9.07
CA SER A 100 4.54 -0.03 -8.50
C SER A 100 5.74 0.37 -7.65
N GLY A 101 6.55 1.31 -8.12
CA GLY A 101 7.70 1.83 -7.36
C GLY A 101 7.28 2.45 -6.02
N ILE A 102 6.16 3.18 -6.00
CA ILE A 102 5.57 3.73 -4.78
C ILE A 102 5.12 2.61 -3.84
N ILE A 103 4.35 1.63 -4.33
CA ILE A 103 3.89 0.47 -3.54
C ILE A 103 5.06 -0.31 -2.97
N GLN A 104 6.11 -0.55 -3.76
CA GLN A 104 7.30 -1.28 -3.32
C GLN A 104 8.04 -0.53 -2.21
N SER A 105 8.24 0.78 -2.37
CA SER A 105 8.89 1.63 -1.39
C SER A 105 8.10 1.68 -0.08
N PHE A 106 6.78 1.86 -0.17
CA PHE A 106 5.88 1.83 0.98
C PHE A 106 5.90 0.48 1.70
N ASN A 107 5.72 -0.62 0.96
CA ASN A 107 5.71 -1.98 1.51
C ASN A 107 7.02 -2.30 2.23
N HIS A 108 8.15 -1.88 1.68
CA HIS A 108 9.45 -2.02 2.33
C HIS A 108 9.53 -1.23 3.64
N ALA A 109 9.11 0.04 3.62
CA ALA A 109 9.22 0.93 4.77
C ALA A 109 8.27 0.54 5.92
N ILE A 110 7.04 0.11 5.60
CA ILE A 110 6.03 -0.29 6.60
C ILE A 110 6.34 -1.66 7.21
N ALA A 111 6.89 -2.60 6.43
CA ALA A 111 7.26 -3.93 6.91
C ALA A 111 8.41 -3.93 7.93
N GLN A 112 9.23 -2.87 7.93
CA GLN A 112 10.30 -2.68 8.92
C GLN A 112 9.79 -2.18 10.28
N GLN A 113 8.53 -1.75 10.37
CA GLN A 113 8.00 -1.19 11.61
C GLN A 113 7.67 -2.28 12.63
N ASN A 114 7.97 -2.00 13.89
CA ASN A 114 7.64 -2.90 14.99
C ASN A 114 6.14 -3.17 15.06
N GLN A 115 5.78 -4.42 15.37
CA GLN A 115 4.41 -4.90 15.50
C GLN A 115 3.58 -4.87 14.21
N VAL A 116 4.16 -4.51 13.06
CA VAL A 116 3.48 -4.62 11.76
C VAL A 116 3.77 -5.98 11.12
N LYS A 117 2.75 -6.57 10.49
CA LYS A 117 2.88 -7.69 9.56
C LYS A 117 2.22 -7.35 8.23
N LEU A 118 3.01 -7.36 7.17
CA LEU A 118 2.50 -7.16 5.82
C LEU A 118 1.81 -8.43 5.30
N ARG A 119 0.72 -8.24 4.56
CA ARG A 119 -0.05 -9.26 3.85
C ARG A 119 -0.29 -8.76 2.43
N VAL A 120 0.48 -9.30 1.49
CA VAL A 120 0.41 -8.87 0.10
C VAL A 120 -0.64 -9.70 -0.64
N GLY A 121 -1.69 -9.04 -1.11
CA GLY A 121 -2.72 -9.63 -1.97
C GLY A 121 -2.22 -9.79 -3.40
N ARG A 122 -2.30 -11.00 -3.93
CA ARG A 122 -1.87 -11.31 -5.30
C ARG A 122 -2.99 -11.03 -6.29
N VAL A 123 -2.85 -9.99 -7.11
CA VAL A 123 -3.79 -9.70 -8.19
C VAL A 123 -3.43 -10.54 -9.41
N LYS A 124 -4.41 -11.21 -10.04
CA LYS A 124 -4.17 -11.88 -11.33
C LYS A 124 -4.05 -10.82 -12.43
N PHE A 125 -2.86 -10.65 -13.00
CA PHE A 125 -2.66 -9.79 -14.16
C PHE A 125 -3.46 -10.32 -15.35
N LYS A 126 -4.41 -9.52 -15.86
CA LYS A 126 -5.12 -9.76 -17.11
C LYS A 126 -4.82 -8.58 -18.04
N PHE A 127 -4.27 -8.86 -19.22
CA PHE A 127 -4.24 -7.90 -20.32
C PHE A 127 -5.69 -7.79 -20.81
N VAL A 128 -6.33 -6.65 -20.53
CA VAL A 128 -7.63 -6.33 -21.10
C VAL A 128 -7.33 -5.51 -22.34
N TYR A 129 -7.64 -6.07 -23.51
CA TYR A 129 -7.48 -5.46 -24.83
C TYR A 129 -8.63 -4.53 -25.16
#